data_AF-A0A843FE53-F1
#
_entry.id   AF-A0A843FE53-F1
#
_cell.length_a   1.000
_cell.length_b   1.000
_cell.length_c   1.000
_cell.angle_alpha   90.00
_cell.angle_beta   90.00
_cell.angle_gamma   90.00
#
_symmetry.space_group_name_H-M   'P 1'
#
loop_
_entity.id
_entity.type
_entity.pdbx_description
1 polymer ?
#
loop_
_entity_poly.entity_id
_entity_poly.type
_entity_poly.pdbx_seq_one_letter_code
_entity_poly.pdbx_strand_id
1 'polypeptide(L)'
;MLLLISPINHDEAIESIEGGADIVDVKNPKEGSLGANFPWVIKDIRELTPDDMLVSATLGDVPYKPGTVSLAAMGALVSGADYIKVGLYGPSNYEEALEVMENVVKTVKDTDP
;
A
#
# COMPACT_ATOMS: atom_id res chain seq x y z
N MET A 1 -4.29 -6.59 19.72
CA MET A 1 -4.66 -5.78 18.55
C MET A 1 -3.36 -5.35 17.90
N LEU A 2 -3.30 -5.32 16.57
CA LEU A 2 -2.18 -4.70 15.86
C LEU A 2 -2.44 -3.20 15.70
N LEU A 3 -1.38 -2.39 15.79
CA LEU A 3 -1.36 -0.95 15.60
C LEU A 3 -0.73 -0.61 14.26
N LEU A 4 -1.49 0.08 13.41
CA LEU A 4 -1.01 0.63 12.14
C LEU A 4 -0.93 2.15 12.24
N ILE A 5 0.23 2.71 11.89
CA ILE A 5 0.45 4.16 11.84
C ILE A 5 0.82 4.55 10.41
N SER A 6 0.21 5.60 9.87
CA SER A 6 0.43 6.08 8.50
C SER A 6 1.31 7.34 8.46
N PRO A 7 2.65 7.22 8.41
CA PRO A 7 3.52 8.38 8.25
C PRO A 7 3.42 8.99 6.84
N ILE A 8 3.61 10.30 6.74
CA ILE A 8 3.61 11.01 5.44
C ILE A 8 5.02 11.37 4.93
N ASN A 9 6.04 11.11 5.74
CA ASN A 9 7.44 11.40 5.46
C ASN A 9 8.38 10.47 6.26
N HIS A 10 9.69 10.61 6.00
CA HIS A 10 10.76 9.83 6.61
C HIS A 10 10.82 9.97 8.14
N ASP A 11 10.74 11.21 8.66
CA ASP A 11 10.86 11.47 10.10
C ASP A 11 9.69 10.85 10.88
N GLU A 12 8.46 10.97 10.37
CA GLU A 12 7.30 10.32 10.97
C GLU A 12 7.37 8.79 10.91
N ALA A 13 8.02 8.22 9.89
CA ALA A 13 8.20 6.78 9.79
C ALA A 13 9.14 6.28 10.89
N ILE A 14 10.25 6.99 11.14
CA ILE A 14 11.16 6.70 12.26
C ILE A 14 10.41 6.76 13.59
N GLU A 15 9.68 7.84 13.86
CA GLU A 15 8.91 7.99 15.10
C GLU A 15 7.84 6.89 15.25
N SER A 16 7.23 6.44 14.15
CA SER A 16 6.26 5.34 14.16
C SER A 16 6.91 4.00 14.53
N ILE A 17 8.11 3.74 14.01
CA ILE A 17 8.91 2.54 14.31
C ILE A 17 9.37 2.56 15.77
N GLU A 18 9.97 3.65 16.22
CA GLU A 18 10.46 3.81 17.60
C GLU A 18 9.32 3.79 18.63
N GLY A 19 8.15 4.30 18.24
CA GLY A 19 6.91 4.24 19.03
C GLY A 19 6.29 2.85 19.15
N GLY A 20 6.81 1.85 18.42
CA GLY A 20 6.36 0.46 18.48
C GLY A 20 5.09 0.18 17.68
N ALA A 21 4.92 0.81 16.51
CA ALA A 21 3.89 0.39 15.56
C ALA A 21 4.13 -1.04 15.08
N ASP A 22 3.06 -1.82 14.89
CA ASP A 22 3.17 -3.15 14.28
C ASP A 22 3.26 -3.07 12.74
N ILE A 23 2.64 -2.04 12.15
CA ILE A 23 2.60 -1.82 10.71
C ILE A 23 2.84 -0.34 10.39
N VAL A 24 3.80 -0.06 9.50
CA VAL A 24 4.09 1.28 8.99
C VAL A 24 3.41 1.45 7.63
N ASP A 25 2.44 2.36 7.53
CA ASP A 25 1.58 2.52 6.34
C ASP A 25 1.93 3.73 5.48
N VAL A 26 2.59 3.46 4.36
CA VAL A 26 3.02 4.46 3.38
C VAL A 26 1.84 4.91 2.53
N LYS A 27 1.39 6.14 2.74
CA LYS A 27 0.36 6.80 1.92
C LYS A 27 0.73 8.24 1.58
N ASN A 28 -0.04 8.85 0.68
CA ASN A 28 0.11 10.24 0.28
C ASN A 28 -1.24 10.97 0.35
N PRO A 29 -1.55 11.67 1.46
CA PRO A 29 -2.82 12.38 1.61
C PRO A 29 -3.09 13.45 0.55
N LYS A 30 -2.06 13.92 -0.18
CA LYS A 30 -2.23 14.88 -1.28
C LYS A 30 -2.92 14.27 -2.50
N GLU A 31 -2.92 12.94 -2.61
CA GLU A 31 -3.55 12.18 -3.70
C GLU A 31 -4.86 11.50 -3.27
N GLY A 32 -5.40 11.82 -2.08
CA GLY A 32 -6.66 11.28 -1.58
C GLY A 32 -6.53 10.59 -0.22
N SER A 33 -7.64 10.03 0.26
CA SER A 33 -7.71 9.36 1.58
C SER A 33 -6.74 8.18 1.66
N LEU A 34 -6.70 7.37 0.60
CA LEU A 34 -5.74 6.29 0.39
C LEU A 34 -4.79 6.61 -0.77
N GLY A 35 -4.45 7.89 -1.00
CA GLY A 35 -3.55 8.31 -2.08
C GLY A 35 -2.23 7.54 -2.08
N ALA A 36 -1.75 7.14 -3.26
CA ALA A 36 -0.51 6.38 -3.40
C ALA A 36 0.72 7.26 -3.18
N ASN A 37 1.74 6.73 -2.53
CA ASN A 37 3.05 7.38 -2.50
C ASN A 37 3.95 6.81 -3.62
N PHE A 38 5.13 7.41 -3.80
CA PHE A 38 6.05 6.99 -4.84
C PHE A 38 6.81 5.71 -4.49
N PRO A 39 7.25 4.92 -5.49
CA PRO A 39 8.03 3.70 -5.28
C PRO A 39 9.28 3.88 -4.40
N TRP A 40 10.03 4.97 -4.60
CA TRP A 40 11.23 5.25 -3.80
C TRP A 40 10.93 5.59 -2.34
N VAL A 41 9.73 6.11 -2.03
CA VAL A 41 9.31 6.38 -0.64
C VAL A 41 8.93 5.08 0.07
N ILE A 42 8.20 4.18 -0.62
CA ILE A 42 7.89 2.85 -0.09
C ILE A 42 9.18 2.10 0.21
N LYS A 43 10.14 2.14 -0.74
CA LYS A 43 11.44 1.49 -0.59
C LYS A 43 12.25 2.05 0.58
N ASP A 44 12.37 3.38 0.69
CA ASP A 44 13.07 4.05 1.79
C ASP A 44 12.48 3.62 3.15
N ILE A 45 11.16 3.63 3.28
CA ILE A 45 10.49 3.22 4.53
C ILE A 45 10.70 1.73 4.82
N ARG A 46 10.67 0.85 3.82
CA ARG A 46 11.00 -0.57 4.00
C ARG A 46 12.43 -0.80 4.45
N GLU A 47 13.40 -0.02 3.95
CA GLU A 47 14.81 -0.10 4.37
C GLU A 47 15.02 0.39 5.81
N LEU A 48 14.17 1.30 6.31
CA LEU A 48 14.20 1.78 7.70
C LEU A 48 13.46 0.84 8.67
N THR A 49 12.42 0.17 8.19
CA THR A 49 11.53 -0.66 9.01
C THR A 49 12.21 -1.98 9.35
N PRO A 50 12.32 -2.36 10.64
CA PRO A 50 12.84 -3.66 11.07
C PRO A 50 12.15 -4.85 10.39
N ASP A 51 12.89 -5.93 10.14
CA ASP A 51 12.39 -7.12 9.43
C ASP A 51 11.21 -7.80 10.14
N ASP A 52 11.05 -7.61 11.46
CA ASP A 52 9.94 -8.13 12.26
C ASP A 52 8.69 -7.22 12.25
N MET A 53 8.77 -6.06 11.60
CA MET A 53 7.66 -5.14 11.35
C MET A 53 7.23 -5.15 9.88
N LEU A 54 5.95 -4.88 9.65
CA LEU A 54 5.35 -4.89 8.31
C LEU A 54 5.25 -3.48 7.72
N VAL A 55 5.43 -3.37 6.42
CA VAL A 55 5.18 -2.15 5.65
C VAL A 55 3.91 -2.31 4.84
N SER A 56 2.97 -1.38 4.99
CA SER A 56 1.80 -1.26 4.13
C SER A 56 2.01 -0.12 3.12
N ALA A 57 1.45 -0.26 1.92
CA ALA A 57 1.41 0.82 0.93
C ALA A 57 0.04 0.89 0.26
N THR A 58 -0.46 2.11 0.08
CA THR A 58 -1.70 2.37 -0.66
C THR A 58 -1.47 2.52 -2.16
N LEU A 59 -2.43 2.06 -2.97
CA LEU A 59 -2.42 2.21 -4.42
C LEU A 59 -3.23 3.41 -4.94
N GLY A 60 -3.83 4.18 -4.04
CA GLY A 60 -4.70 5.30 -4.38
C GLY A 60 -6.17 5.07 -4.01
N ASP A 61 -6.93 6.16 -4.08
CA ASP A 61 -8.38 6.14 -4.26
C ASP A 61 -8.64 5.80 -5.75
N VAL A 62 -8.62 4.51 -6.08
CA VAL A 62 -8.46 4.04 -7.47
C VAL A 62 -9.73 4.19 -8.32
N PRO A 63 -9.60 4.49 -9.62
CA PRO A 63 -10.71 4.38 -10.56
C PRO A 63 -11.04 2.92 -10.87
N TYR A 64 -12.17 2.67 -11.55
CA TYR A 64 -12.43 1.36 -12.15
C TYR A 64 -11.52 1.12 -13.38
N LYS A 65 -10.28 0.69 -13.12
CA LYS A 65 -9.25 0.35 -14.11
C LYS A 65 -8.43 -0.87 -13.67
N PRO A 66 -8.99 -2.09 -13.67
CA PRO A 66 -8.36 -3.29 -13.09
C PRO A 66 -6.89 -3.48 -13.49
N GLY A 67 -6.57 -3.42 -14.79
CA GLY A 67 -5.19 -3.58 -15.25
C GLY A 67 -4.22 -2.48 -14.74
N THR A 68 -4.66 -1.23 -14.65
CA THR A 68 -3.83 -0.15 -14.08
C THR A 68 -3.58 -0.37 -12.58
N VAL A 69 -4.60 -0.78 -11.84
CA VAL A 69 -4.48 -1.04 -10.40
C VAL A 69 -3.60 -2.26 -10.14
N SER A 70 -3.69 -3.31 -10.96
CA SER A 70 -2.78 -4.47 -10.90
C SER A 70 -1.32 -4.08 -11.13
N LEU A 71 -1.03 -3.25 -12.14
CA LEU A 71 0.33 -2.75 -12.36
C LEU A 71 0.84 -1.90 -11.18
N ALA A 72 -0.03 -1.08 -10.58
CA ALA A 72 0.30 -0.34 -9.37
C ALA A 72 0.56 -1.28 -8.18
N ALA A 73 -0.20 -2.36 -8.04
CA ALA A 73 0.00 -3.37 -7.01
C ALA A 73 1.37 -4.03 -7.13
N MET A 74 1.75 -4.43 -8.36
CA MET A 74 3.09 -4.95 -8.64
C MET A 74 4.17 -3.93 -8.31
N GLY A 75 3.95 -2.64 -8.63
CA GLY A 75 4.86 -1.56 -8.28
C GLY A 75 5.06 -1.43 -6.77
N ALA A 76 3.99 -1.48 -5.98
CA ALA A 76 4.07 -1.45 -4.51
C ALA A 76 4.80 -2.69 -3.95
N LEU A 77 4.49 -3.88 -4.46
CA LEU A 77 5.13 -5.14 -4.05
C LEU A 77 6.64 -5.09 -4.27
N VAL A 78 7.07 -4.77 -5.50
CA VAL A 78 8.50 -4.67 -5.86
C VAL A 78 9.22 -3.56 -5.09
N SER A 79 8.49 -2.55 -4.63
CA SER A 79 9.05 -1.48 -3.80
C SER A 79 9.21 -1.89 -2.33
N GLY A 80 8.72 -3.06 -1.92
CA GLY A 80 8.91 -3.62 -0.58
C GLY A 80 7.69 -3.53 0.35
N ALA A 81 6.48 -3.36 -0.17
CA ALA A 81 5.27 -3.40 0.65
C ALA A 81 4.83 -4.85 0.95
N ASP A 82 4.64 -5.16 2.23
CA ASP A 82 4.06 -6.43 2.71
C ASP A 82 2.53 -6.41 2.63
N TYR A 83 1.92 -5.24 2.84
CA TYR A 83 0.48 -5.03 2.79
C TYR A 83 0.09 -4.03 1.68
N ILE A 84 -0.54 -4.53 0.62
CA ILE A 84 -1.04 -3.70 -0.48
C ILE A 84 -2.49 -3.30 -0.23
N LYS A 85 -2.77 -1.99 -0.21
CA LYS A 85 -4.08 -1.42 0.16
C LYS A 85 -4.71 -0.68 -1.02
N VAL A 86 -5.94 -1.05 -1.36
CA VAL A 86 -6.69 -0.50 -2.50
C VAL A 86 -7.87 0.33 -1.99
N GLY A 87 -7.93 1.62 -2.34
CA GLY A 87 -9.11 2.43 -2.09
C GLY A 87 -10.15 2.26 -3.18
N LEU A 88 -11.19 1.47 -2.94
CA LEU A 88 -12.29 1.23 -3.87
C LEU A 88 -13.20 2.46 -4.01
N TYR A 89 -12.69 3.52 -4.66
CA TYR A 89 -13.38 4.80 -4.81
C TYR A 89 -14.17 4.89 -6.12
N GLY A 90 -13.56 4.50 -7.24
CA GLY A 90 -14.16 4.56 -8.57
C GLY A 90 -15.08 3.40 -8.95
N PRO A 91 -14.84 2.14 -8.55
CA PRO A 91 -15.80 1.06 -8.75
C PRO A 91 -17.16 1.40 -8.13
N SER A 92 -18.23 1.25 -8.90
CA SER A 92 -19.56 1.77 -8.60
C SER A 92 -20.53 0.71 -8.06
N ASN A 93 -20.17 -0.56 -8.15
CA ASN A 93 -20.96 -1.71 -7.72
C ASN A 93 -20.05 -2.86 -7.25
N TYR A 94 -20.68 -3.95 -6.79
CA TYR A 94 -19.98 -5.11 -6.28
C TYR A 94 -19.11 -5.79 -7.35
N GLU A 95 -19.65 -5.97 -8.55
CA GLU A 95 -18.98 -6.67 -9.65
C GLU A 95 -17.71 -5.95 -10.10
N GLU A 96 -17.77 -4.62 -10.24
CA GLU A 96 -16.60 -3.80 -10.58
C GLU A 96 -15.52 -3.84 -9.48
N ALA A 97 -15.94 -3.78 -8.21
CA ALA A 97 -15.02 -3.89 -7.09
C ALA A 97 -14.37 -5.27 -7.02
N LEU A 98 -15.15 -6.34 -7.26
CA LEU A 98 -14.67 -7.71 -7.32
C LEU A 98 -13.63 -7.87 -8.43
N GLU A 99 -13.91 -7.40 -9.64
CA GLU A 99 -12.99 -7.52 -10.77
C GLU A 99 -11.65 -6.80 -10.49
N VAL A 100 -11.67 -5.60 -9.90
CA VAL A 100 -10.44 -4.91 -9.48
C VAL A 100 -9.67 -5.75 -8.46
N MET A 101 -10.33 -6.23 -7.41
CA MET A 101 -9.66 -6.93 -6.32
C MET A 101 -9.16 -8.31 -6.72
N GLU A 102 -9.88 -9.06 -7.56
CA GLU A 102 -9.42 -10.36 -8.07
C GLU A 102 -8.12 -10.22 -8.87
N ASN A 103 -8.04 -9.21 -9.75
CA ASN A 103 -6.85 -8.96 -10.57
C ASN A 103 -5.67 -8.43 -9.74
N VAL A 104 -5.92 -7.62 -8.69
CA VAL A 104 -4.88 -7.22 -7.73
C VAL A 104 -4.36 -8.41 -6.95
N VAL A 105 -5.26 -9.23 -6.37
CA VAL A 105 -4.88 -10.42 -5.60
C VAL A 105 -4.07 -11.39 -6.44
N LYS A 106 -4.50 -11.65 -7.68
CA LYS A 106 -3.75 -12.50 -8.61
C LYS A 106 -2.34 -11.95 -8.85
N THR A 107 -2.21 -10.65 -9.08
CA THR A 107 -0.90 -10.02 -9.33
C THR A 107 0.06 -10.20 -8.15
N VAL A 108 -0.43 -9.99 -6.93
CA VAL A 108 0.39 -10.08 -5.72
C VAL A 108 0.77 -11.52 -5.42
N LYS A 109 -0.20 -12.44 -5.43
CA LYS A 109 0.03 -13.85 -5.04
C LYS A 109 0.75 -14.70 -6.08
N ASP A 110 0.61 -14.39 -7.37
CA ASP A 110 1.33 -15.15 -8.41
C ASP A 110 2.83 -14.77 -8.47
N THR A 111 3.20 -13.64 -7.85
CA THR A 111 4.57 -13.09 -7.87
C THR A 111 5.36 -13.36 -6.58
N ASP A 112 4.65 -13.58 -5.47
CA ASP A 112 5.23 -13.84 -4.15
C ASP A 112 5.12 -15.35 -3.82
N PRO A 113 6.15 -16.17 -4.10
CA PRO A 113 6.12 -17.63 -3.92
C PRO A 113 6.13 -18.10 -2.46
#